data_AF-A0A2U9IIP2-F1
#
_entry.id   AF-A0A2U9IIP2-F1
#
_cell.length_a   1.000
_cell.length_b   1.000
_cell.length_c   1.000
_cell.angle_alpha   90.00
_cell.angle_beta   90.00
_cell.angle_gamma   90.00
#
_symmetry.space_group_name_H-M   'P 1'
#
loop_
_entity.id
_entity.type
_entity.pdbx_description
1 polymer ?
#
loop_
_entity_poly.entity_id
_entity_poly.type
_entity_poly.pdbx_seq_one_letter_code
_entity_poly.pdbx_strand_id
1 'polypeptide(L)' 'MPKVITISDGVYEKLSKLKGNKSFSQVINELIEYYNKNRKGRVEALDMIFGILNEEEAKELEKEVEEFRKNFKVREYGST' A
#
# COMPACT_ATOMS: atom_id res chain seq x y z
N MET A 1 -29.11 -9.01 -1.01
CA MET A 1 -29.42 -8.78 -2.44
C MET A 1 -28.12 -8.79 -3.23
N PRO A 2 -28.05 -9.47 -4.38
CA PRO A 2 -26.87 -9.41 -5.25
C PRO A 2 -26.68 -7.97 -5.76
N LYS A 3 -25.43 -7.51 -5.76
CA LYS A 3 -25.02 -6.22 -6.36
C LYS A 3 -24.22 -6.53 -7.61
N VAL A 4 -24.52 -5.84 -8.70
CA VAL A 4 -23.80 -5.98 -9.97
C VAL A 4 -22.78 -4.85 -10.07
N ILE A 5 -21.56 -5.20 -10.42
CA ILE A 5 -20.48 -4.28 -10.73
C ILE A 5 -20.00 -4.56 -12.15
N THR A 6 -19.87 -3.51 -12.96
CA THR A 6 -19.35 -3.61 -14.33
C THR A 6 -17.87 -3.22 -14.30
N ILE A 7 -17.03 -4.01 -14.96
CA ILE A 7 -15.59 -3.83 -15.04
C ILE A 7 -15.13 -3.99 -16.49
N SER A 8 -13.93 -3.47 -16.81
CA SER A 8 -13.36 -3.67 -18.14
C SER A 8 -12.88 -5.11 -18.34
N ASP A 9 -12.84 -5.55 -19.59
CA ASP A 9 -12.40 -6.90 -19.96
C ASP A 9 -11.01 -7.23 -19.43
N GLY A 10 -10.08 -6.27 -19.51
CA GLY A 10 -8.72 -6.46 -18.98
C GLY A 10 -8.67 -6.69 -17.47
N VAL A 11 -9.60 -6.10 -16.70
CA VAL A 11 -9.71 -6.35 -15.25
C VAL A 11 -10.38 -7.70 -14.99
N TYR A 12 -11.42 -8.03 -15.76
CA TYR A 12 -12.07 -9.33 -15.68
C TYR A 12 -11.07 -10.48 -15.92
N GLU A 13 -10.25 -10.40 -16.97
CA GLU A 13 -9.23 -11.40 -17.28
C GLU A 13 -8.23 -11.60 -16.14
N LYS A 14 -7.78 -10.51 -15.52
CA LYS A 14 -6.87 -10.56 -14.36
C LYS A 14 -7.53 -11.25 -13.17
N LEU A 15 -8.78 -10.91 -12.85
CA LEU A 15 -9.53 -11.54 -11.77
C LEU A 15 -9.83 -13.00 -12.06
N SER A 16 -10.13 -13.35 -13.32
CA SER A 16 -10.41 -14.72 -13.75
C SER A 16 -9.19 -15.62 -13.55
N LYS A 17 -7.99 -15.13 -13.87
CA LYS A 17 -6.72 -15.84 -13.60
C LYS A 17 -6.45 -16.04 -12.10
N LEU A 18 -6.81 -15.07 -11.27
CA LEU A 18 -6.66 -15.14 -9.81
C LEU A 18 -7.72 -16.04 -9.15
N LYS A 19 -8.89 -16.18 -9.78
CA LYS A 19 -10.04 -16.91 -9.25
C LYS A 19 -9.78 -18.39 -9.02
N GLY A 20 -9.16 -19.08 -9.98
CA GLY A 20 -9.06 -20.54 -9.94
C GLY A 20 -10.41 -21.18 -9.61
N ASN A 21 -10.47 -21.95 -8.53
CA ASN A 21 -11.69 -22.62 -8.04
C ASN A 21 -12.59 -21.76 -7.12
N LYS A 22 -12.19 -20.54 -6.77
CA LYS A 22 -12.95 -19.65 -5.87
C LYS A 22 -14.06 -18.91 -6.63
N SER A 23 -14.96 -18.24 -5.91
CA SER A 23 -15.88 -17.25 -6.50
C SER A 23 -15.19 -15.88 -6.65
N PHE A 24 -15.69 -15.03 -7.57
CA PHE A 24 -15.18 -13.65 -7.69
C PHE A 24 -15.32 -12.86 -6.39
N SER A 25 -16.44 -13.02 -5.68
CA SER A 25 -16.65 -12.37 -4.38
C SER A 25 -15.60 -12.76 -3.34
N GLN A 26 -15.19 -14.03 -3.30
CA GLN A 26 -14.14 -14.49 -2.39
C GLN A 26 -12.78 -13.87 -2.74
N VAL A 27 -12.41 -13.84 -4.03
CA VAL A 27 -11.14 -13.21 -4.45
C VAL A 27 -11.12 -11.73 -4.15
N ILE A 28 -12.20 -11.01 -4.44
CA ILE A 28 -12.31 -9.58 -4.14
C ILE A 28 -12.17 -9.36 -2.62
N ASN A 29 -12.82 -10.19 -1.81
CA ASN A 29 -12.72 -10.08 -0.35
C ASN A 29 -11.30 -10.35 0.16
N GLU A 30 -10.63 -11.39 -0.35
CA GLU A 30 -9.24 -11.69 0.00
C GLU A 30 -8.28 -10.56 -0.41
N LEU A 31 -8.49 -9.92 -1.56
CA LEU A 31 -7.72 -8.76 -1.99
C LEU A 31 -7.94 -7.55 -1.08
N ILE A 32 -9.18 -7.31 -0.64
CA ILE A 32 -9.51 -6.25 0.32
C ILE A 32 -8.86 -6.53 1.68
N GLU A 33 -8.95 -7.76 2.17
CA GLU A 33 -8.31 -8.19 3.43
C GLU A 33 -6.79 -8.07 3.34
N TYR A 34 -6.19 -8.51 2.24
CA TYR A 34 -4.76 -8.33 1.98
C TYR A 34 -4.39 -6.85 1.95
N TYR A 35 -5.15 -6.02 1.22
CA TYR A 35 -4.92 -4.58 1.18
C TYR A 35 -5.00 -3.98 2.60
N ASN A 36 -6.04 -4.27 3.37
CA ASN A 36 -6.22 -3.75 4.72
C ASN A 36 -5.11 -4.21 5.68
N LYS A 37 -4.73 -5.49 5.66
CA LYS A 37 -3.65 -6.03 6.49
C LYS A 37 -2.28 -5.44 6.15
N ASN A 38 -2.01 -5.19 4.87
CA ASN A 38 -0.72 -4.65 4.43
C ASN A 38 -0.67 -3.11 4.44
N ARG A 39 -1.82 -2.43 4.43
CA ARG A 39 -1.92 -0.98 4.62
C ARG A 39 -1.51 -0.56 6.04
N LYS A 40 -1.72 -1.43 7.03
CA LYS A 40 -1.24 -1.26 8.41
C LYS A 40 0.29 -1.12 8.50
N GLY A 41 1.04 -1.70 7.58
CA GLY A 41 2.52 -1.75 7.67
C GLY A 41 3.25 -0.41 7.51
N ARG A 42 2.63 0.64 6.96
CA ARG A 42 3.27 1.97 6.85
C ARG A 42 2.63 3.01 7.74
N VAL A 43 1.30 3.09 7.78
CA VAL A 43 0.63 4.15 8.56
C VAL A 43 0.62 3.80 10.05
N GLU A 44 0.28 2.57 10.44
CA GLU A 44 0.29 2.19 11.87
C GLU A 44 1.70 2.08 12.43
N ALA A 45 2.69 1.69 11.61
CA ALA A 45 4.10 1.71 12.02
C ALA A 45 4.59 3.15 12.28
N LEU A 46 4.19 4.10 11.43
CA LEU A 46 4.48 5.52 11.65
C LEU A 46 3.71 6.06 12.86
N ASP A 47 2.41 5.77 13.01
CA ASP A 47 1.60 6.21 14.15
C ASP A 47 2.12 5.65 15.49
N MET A 48 2.61 4.40 15.50
CA MET A 48 3.19 3.77 16.69
C MET A 48 4.56 4.40 17.04
N ILE A 49 5.34 4.84 16.05
CA ILE A 49 6.61 5.57 16.26
C ILE A 49 6.33 7.00 16.72
N PHE A 50 5.44 7.74 16.06
CA PHE A 50 5.11 9.13 16.39
C PHE A 50 4.35 9.29 17.72
N GLY A 51 3.64 8.27 18.19
CA GLY A 51 2.96 8.27 19.49
C GLY A 51 3.87 8.01 20.70
N ILE A 52 5.11 7.56 20.48
CA ILE A 52 6.09 7.22 21.53
C ILE A 52 7.15 8.32 21.70
N LEU A 53 7.44 9.08 20.63
CA LEU A 53 8.50 10.08 20.63
C LEU A 53 8.04 11.35 21.38
N ASN A 54 8.92 11.86 22.24
CA ASN A 54 8.75 13.19 22.78
C ASN A 54 9.09 14.27 21.72
N GLU A 55 8.81 15.53 22.02
CA GLU A 55 8.89 16.63 21.06
C GLU A 55 10.32 16.87 20.49
N GLU A 56 11.36 16.50 21.24
CA GLU A 56 12.74 16.60 20.79
C GLU A 56 13.09 15.44 19.85
N GLU A 57 12.74 14.21 20.22
CA GLU A 57 12.97 13.01 19.40
C GLU A 57 12.22 13.07 18.06
N ALA A 58 11.01 13.65 18.06
CA ALA A 58 10.25 13.89 16.83
C ALA A 58 10.96 14.87 15.88
N LYS A 59 11.56 15.94 16.41
CA LYS A 59 12.31 16.94 15.62
C LYS A 59 13.63 16.37 15.07
N GLU A 60 14.29 15.49 15.81
CA GLU A 60 15.49 14.80 15.31
C GLU A 60 15.15 13.85 14.17
N LEU A 61 14.09 13.05 14.33
CA LEU A 61 13.62 12.16 13.28
C LEU A 61 13.20 12.93 12.02
N GLU A 62 12.54 14.08 12.18
CA GLU A 62 12.17 14.94 11.05
C GLU A 62 13.40 15.44 10.27
N LYS A 63 14.46 15.84 10.96
CA LYS A 63 15.72 16.25 10.34
C LYS A 63 16.39 15.10 9.57
N GLU A 64 16.46 13.91 10.17
CA GLU A 64 17.05 12.74 9.50
C GLU A 64 16.28 12.36 8.22
N VAL A 65 14.95 12.41 8.26
CA VAL A 65 14.10 12.14 7.09
C VAL A 65 14.30 13.19 6.00
N GLU A 66 14.43 14.47 6.35
CA GLU A 66 14.74 15.52 5.38
C GLU A 66 16.10 15.32 4.73
N GLU A 67 17.13 15.03 5.52
CA GLU A 67 18.48 14.78 5.01
C GLU A 67 18.52 13.56 4.10
N PHE A 68 17.85 12.48 4.51
CA PHE A 68 17.69 11.29 3.68
C PHE A 68 17.04 11.64 2.34
N ARG A 69 15.93 12.40 2.33
CA ARG A 69 15.25 12.82 1.09
C ARG A 69 16.13 13.69 0.18
N LYS A 70 16.88 14.63 0.75
CA LYS A 70 17.81 15.48 0.00
C LYS A 70 18.92 14.66 -0.66
N ASN A 71 19.39 13.62 0.02
CA ASN A 71 20.48 12.76 -0.45
C ASN A 71 20.00 11.58 -1.31
N PHE A 72 18.69 11.29 -1.31
CA PHE A 72 18.09 10.20 -2.06
C PHE A 72 18.03 10.54 -3.56
N LYS A 73 19.12 10.28 -4.27
CA LYS A 73 19.14 10.34 -5.73
C LYS A 73 18.54 9.06 -6.31
N VAL A 74 17.32 9.17 -6.85
CA VAL A 74 16.75 8.12 -7.70
C VAL A 74 17.67 7.99 -8.91
N ARG A 75 18.23 6.79 -9.15
CA ARG A 75 18.92 6.52 -10.41
C ARG A 75 17.89 6.68 -11.53
N GLU A 76 18.06 7.68 -12.39
CA GLU A 76 17.29 7.77 -13.62
C GLU A 76 17.63 6.57 -14.49
N TYR A 77 16.74 5.58 -14.49
CA TYR A 77 16.84 4.47 -15.43
C TYR A 77 16.16 4.91 -16.73
N GLY A 78 16.98 5.33 -17.69
CA GLY A 78 16.63 5.36 -19.12
C GLY A 78 15.91 6.61 -19.62
N SER A 79 16.69 7.60 -20.06
CA SER A 79 16.30 8.48 -21.15
C SER A 79 17.49 8.64 -22.10
N THR A 80 17.85 7.56 -22.79
CA THR A 80 18.38 7.59 -24.17
C THR A 80 18.21 6.21 -24.79
#